data_AF-A0A7C3USS2-F1
#
_entry.id   AF-A0A7C3USS2-F1
#
_cell.length_a   1.000
_cell.length_b   1.000
_cell.length_c   1.000
_cell.angle_alpha   90.00
_cell.angle_beta   90.00
_cell.angle_gamma   90.00
#
_symmetry.space_group_name_H-M   'P 1'
#
loop_
_entity.id
_entity.type
_entity.pdbx_description
1 polymer ?
#
loop_
_entity_poly.entity_id
_entity_poly.type
_entity_poly.pdbx_seq_one_letter_code
_entity_poly.pdbx_strand_id
1 'polypeptide(L)'
;MNLYGSIISTPNLRFDYSSTYANHSNPRQGLKRFGPYDSNLFNKSEINTGIIYLNSTRNRKYLIDGLLKGENYFDGFQKLFRIPIIFKEERSIINETEREIKVAIETLLNRDLDIVYILLNSIVYILLNSHKTPIYSFIKTILLANGIPSQVVIDEKLQNPKQRPWILENIALATYAKVG
;
A
#
# COMPACT_ATOMS: atom_id res chain seq x y z
N MET A 1 11.55 8.86 -46.38
CA MET A 1 10.91 8.03 -45.33
C MET A 1 10.14 8.99 -44.44
N ASN A 2 8.82 9.09 -44.61
CA ASN A 2 8.00 10.04 -43.86
C ASN A 2 7.48 9.36 -42.60
N LEU A 3 7.99 9.78 -41.43
CA LEU A 3 7.40 9.43 -40.15
C LEU A 3 6.14 10.27 -39.97
N TYR A 4 4.98 9.62 -40.06
CA TYR A 4 3.71 10.21 -39.63
C TYR A 4 3.51 9.91 -38.15
N GLY A 5 3.25 10.93 -37.35
CA GLY A 5 2.87 10.80 -35.94
C GLY A 5 1.85 11.88 -35.58
N SER A 6 0.83 11.51 -34.82
CA SER A 6 -0.19 12.42 -34.29
C SER A 6 -0.06 12.55 -32.77
N ILE A 7 -0.22 13.76 -32.25
CA ILE A 7 -0.29 13.98 -30.80
C ILE A 7 -1.63 13.42 -30.29
N ILE A 8 -1.57 12.44 -29.40
CA ILE A 8 -2.76 11.86 -28.75
C ILE A 8 -3.13 12.76 -27.58
N SER A 9 -4.41 13.14 -27.48
CA SER A 9 -4.94 13.91 -26.34
C SER A 9 -4.85 13.11 -25.05
N THR A 10 -4.63 13.79 -23.92
CA THR A 10 -4.63 13.15 -22.59
C THR A 10 -5.92 12.35 -22.37
N PRO A 11 -5.83 11.06 -22.00
CA PRO A 11 -7.01 10.23 -21.80
C PRO A 11 -7.82 10.73 -20.59
N ASN A 12 -9.14 10.64 -20.71
CA ASN A 12 -10.03 10.94 -19.60
C ASN A 12 -10.30 9.64 -18.81
N LEU A 13 -9.94 9.61 -17.53
CA LEU A 13 -10.08 8.41 -16.69
C LEU A 13 -11.51 8.33 -16.16
N ARG A 14 -12.09 7.13 -16.13
CA ARG A 14 -13.42 6.89 -15.56
C ARG A 14 -13.32 6.40 -14.12
N PHE A 15 -14.25 6.84 -13.28
CA PHE A 15 -14.35 6.53 -11.85
C PHE A 15 -15.71 5.94 -11.47
N ASP A 16 -16.53 5.60 -12.46
CA ASP A 16 -17.77 4.85 -12.30
C ASP A 16 -18.07 4.16 -13.64
N TYR A 17 -18.47 2.89 -13.61
CA TYR A 17 -18.90 2.17 -14.81
C TYR A 17 -20.20 2.73 -15.39
N SER A 18 -21.14 3.08 -14.50
CA SER A 18 -22.52 3.44 -14.82
C SER A 18 -22.69 4.91 -15.20
N SER A 19 -21.70 5.75 -14.91
CA SER A 19 -21.75 7.19 -15.13
C SER A 19 -20.70 7.66 -16.14
N THR A 20 -21.17 8.26 -17.23
CA THR A 20 -20.30 8.97 -18.18
C THR A 20 -19.78 10.30 -17.61
N TYR A 21 -20.35 10.80 -16.50
CA TYR A 21 -19.96 12.05 -15.85
C TYR A 21 -18.78 11.89 -14.87
N ALA A 22 -18.64 10.72 -14.25
CA ALA A 22 -17.57 10.43 -13.30
C ALA A 22 -16.24 10.19 -14.04
N ASN A 23 -15.71 11.25 -14.64
CA ASN A 23 -14.46 11.22 -15.37
C ASN A 23 -13.55 12.40 -15.01
N HIS A 24 -12.24 12.19 -15.11
CA HIS A 24 -11.26 13.24 -14.89
C HIS A 24 -9.93 12.92 -15.58
N SER A 25 -9.27 13.91 -16.18
CA SER A 25 -7.96 13.73 -16.82
C SER A 25 -6.81 13.58 -15.82
N ASN A 26 -6.99 14.11 -14.60
CA ASN A 26 -6.07 13.92 -13.48
C ASN A 26 -6.58 12.79 -12.55
N PRO A 27 -5.83 11.69 -12.38
CA PRO A 27 -6.25 10.54 -11.58
C PRO A 27 -6.58 10.89 -10.13
N ARG A 28 -5.73 11.70 -9.51
CA ARG A 28 -5.85 12.08 -8.10
C ARG A 28 -7.10 12.91 -7.83
N GLN A 29 -7.34 13.92 -8.67
CA GLN A 29 -8.53 14.76 -8.53
C GLN A 29 -9.81 13.98 -8.80
N GLY A 30 -9.78 13.08 -9.80
CA GLY A 30 -10.90 12.19 -10.08
C GLY A 30 -11.21 11.27 -8.90
N LEU A 31 -10.20 10.63 -8.31
CA LEU A 31 -10.37 9.76 -7.15
C LEU A 31 -10.88 10.53 -5.91
N LYS A 32 -10.34 11.72 -5.63
CA LYS A 32 -10.83 12.58 -4.54
C LYS A 32 -12.31 12.95 -4.71
N ARG A 33 -12.70 13.25 -5.95
CA ARG A 33 -14.05 13.73 -6.27
C ARG A 33 -15.08 12.61 -6.33
N PHE A 34 -14.75 11.52 -7.00
CA PHE A 34 -15.69 10.46 -7.35
C PHE A 34 -15.49 9.17 -6.54
N GLY A 35 -14.33 8.99 -5.92
CA GLY A 35 -13.95 7.71 -5.31
C GLY A 35 -13.48 6.70 -6.38
N PRO A 36 -13.21 5.45 -5.97
CA PRO A 36 -12.73 4.41 -6.85
C PRO A 36 -13.84 3.90 -7.77
N TYR A 37 -13.43 3.42 -8.93
CA TYR A 37 -14.31 2.97 -10.02
C TYR A 37 -15.33 1.90 -9.61
N ASP A 38 -14.91 1.02 -8.70
CA ASP A 38 -15.63 -0.14 -8.20
C ASP A 38 -16.19 0.07 -6.79
N SER A 39 -16.26 1.32 -6.30
CA SER A 39 -16.73 1.63 -4.95
C SER A 39 -18.07 0.96 -4.57
N ASN A 40 -19.01 0.86 -5.53
CA ASN A 40 -20.32 0.22 -5.32
C ASN A 40 -20.28 -1.32 -5.38
N LEU A 41 -19.17 -1.91 -5.85
CA LEU A 41 -18.97 -3.36 -6.00
C LEU A 41 -17.98 -3.91 -4.95
N PHE A 42 -17.37 -3.04 -4.15
CA PHE A 42 -16.41 -3.43 -3.13
C PHE A 42 -17.12 -4.14 -1.97
N ASN A 43 -16.95 -5.46 -1.88
CA ASN A 43 -17.74 -6.32 -1.00
C ASN A 43 -17.31 -6.29 0.49
N LYS A 44 -16.57 -5.28 0.92
CA LYS A 44 -16.06 -5.15 2.30
C LYS A 44 -16.50 -3.83 2.90
N SER A 45 -16.81 -3.85 4.20
CA SER A 45 -17.12 -2.65 4.99
C SER A 45 -15.88 -2.00 5.61
N GLU A 46 -14.78 -2.76 5.74
CA GLU A 46 -13.49 -2.32 6.26
C GLU A 46 -12.35 -3.15 5.65
N ILE A 47 -11.13 -2.62 5.67
CA ILE A 47 -9.91 -3.34 5.32
C ILE A 47 -9.11 -3.62 6.59
N ASN A 48 -9.03 -4.89 6.98
CA ASN A 48 -8.30 -5.37 8.14
C ASN A 48 -6.83 -5.55 7.82
N THR A 49 -5.96 -4.91 8.59
CA THR A 49 -4.54 -4.86 8.26
C THR A 49 -3.65 -5.30 9.42
N GLY A 50 -2.62 -6.05 9.05
CA GLY A 50 -1.50 -6.36 9.92
C GLY A 50 -0.29 -5.51 9.55
N ILE A 51 0.60 -5.24 10.50
CA ILE A 51 1.88 -4.57 10.24
C ILE A 51 3.03 -5.26 10.98
N ILE A 52 4.11 -5.51 10.25
CA ILE A 52 5.39 -6.00 10.77
C ILE A 52 6.41 -4.87 10.64
N TYR A 53 7.15 -4.57 11.72
CA TYR A 53 8.12 -3.48 11.75
C TYR A 53 9.27 -3.76 12.73
N LEU A 54 10.40 -3.10 12.56
CA LEU A 54 11.48 -3.13 13.55
C LEU A 54 11.11 -2.40 14.83
N ASN A 55 11.36 -2.99 15.99
CA ASN A 55 11.07 -2.39 17.30
C ASN A 55 11.71 -0.98 17.48
N SER A 56 12.82 -0.73 16.80
CA SER A 56 13.57 0.52 16.82
C SER A 56 12.98 1.60 15.92
N THR A 57 12.14 1.25 14.93
CA THR A 57 11.55 2.25 14.03
C THR A 57 10.42 3.02 14.70
N ARG A 58 10.49 4.34 14.58
CA ARG A 58 9.39 5.26 14.92
C ARG A 58 8.49 5.55 13.71
N ASN A 59 8.93 5.18 12.50
CA ASN A 59 8.24 5.54 11.26
C ASN A 59 6.96 4.73 11.02
N ARG A 60 6.74 3.64 11.77
CA ARG A 60 5.45 2.92 11.75
C ARG A 60 4.27 3.85 12.02
N LYS A 61 4.44 4.80 12.95
CA LYS A 61 3.39 5.75 13.33
C LYS A 61 3.02 6.62 12.14
N TYR A 62 4.01 7.05 11.35
CA TYR A 62 3.76 7.84 10.15
C TYR A 62 2.96 7.08 9.09
N LEU A 63 3.18 5.77 8.94
CA LEU A 63 2.35 4.96 8.06
C LEU A 63 0.92 4.83 8.60
N ILE A 64 0.77 4.41 9.86
CA ILE A 64 -0.53 4.16 10.48
C ILE A 64 -1.37 5.43 10.55
N ASP A 65 -0.85 6.49 11.21
CA ASP A 65 -1.57 7.75 11.33
C ASP A 65 -1.80 8.40 9.96
N GLY A 66 -0.81 8.33 9.06
CA GLY A 66 -0.91 8.89 7.72
C GLY A 66 -2.01 8.24 6.88
N LEU A 67 -2.17 6.91 6.95
CA LEU A 67 -3.25 6.20 6.26
C LEU A 67 -4.61 6.42 6.93
N LEU A 68 -4.66 6.47 8.26
CA LEU A 68 -5.92 6.64 9.00
C LEU A 68 -6.47 8.08 8.92
N LYS A 69 -5.61 9.07 9.18
CA LYS A 69 -6.01 10.47 9.40
C LYS A 69 -5.63 11.37 8.23
N GLY A 70 -4.76 10.91 7.34
CA GLY A 70 -4.15 11.73 6.31
C GLY A 70 -2.95 12.53 6.81
N GLU A 71 -2.26 13.15 5.86
CA GLU A 71 -1.16 14.07 6.12
C GLU A 71 -1.08 15.11 4.99
N ASN A 72 -1.04 16.39 5.38
CA ASN A 72 -0.97 17.52 4.45
C ASN A 72 -2.09 17.46 3.39
N TYR A 73 -1.77 17.23 2.10
CA TYR A 73 -2.76 17.16 1.03
C TYR A 73 -3.38 15.76 0.84
N PHE A 74 -2.85 14.73 1.48
CA PHE A 74 -3.41 13.38 1.43
C PHE A 74 -4.40 13.27 2.57
N ASP A 75 -5.69 13.14 2.25
CA ASP A 75 -6.76 13.27 3.23
C ASP A 75 -7.03 11.98 4.04
N GLY A 76 -6.20 10.95 3.85
CA GLY A 76 -6.35 9.63 4.47
C GLY A 76 -7.09 8.64 3.57
N PHE A 77 -6.95 7.36 3.89
CA PHE A 77 -7.42 6.24 3.09
C PHE A 77 -8.94 6.28 2.90
N GLN A 78 -9.69 6.40 4.00
CA GLN A 78 -11.16 6.35 3.97
C GLN A 78 -11.77 7.48 3.13
N LYS A 79 -11.21 8.69 3.21
CA LYS A 79 -11.73 9.80 2.40
C LYS A 79 -11.51 9.58 0.90
N LEU A 80 -10.44 8.86 0.53
CA LEU A 80 -10.10 8.61 -0.86
C LEU A 80 -10.85 7.39 -1.44
N PHE A 81 -10.98 6.32 -0.65
CA PHE A 81 -11.53 5.03 -1.11
C PHE A 81 -12.92 4.69 -0.57
N ARG A 82 -13.50 5.55 0.27
CA ARG A 82 -14.85 5.38 0.86
C ARG A 82 -15.01 4.15 1.76
N ILE A 83 -13.91 3.49 2.11
CA ILE A 83 -13.86 2.35 3.03
C ILE A 83 -12.75 2.59 4.08
N PRO A 84 -13.00 2.35 5.38
CA PRO A 84 -11.98 2.48 6.41
C PRO A 84 -10.91 1.38 6.30
N ILE A 85 -9.70 1.74 6.69
CA ILE A 85 -8.60 0.82 6.92
C ILE A 85 -8.39 0.68 8.43
N ILE A 86 -8.27 -0.54 8.94
CA ILE A 86 -8.17 -0.85 10.37
C ILE A 86 -6.88 -1.62 10.62
N PHE A 87 -6.01 -1.11 11.50
CA PHE A 87 -4.81 -1.84 11.94
C PHE A 87 -5.18 -2.74 13.12
N LYS A 88 -5.48 -4.02 12.85
CA LYS A 88 -5.90 -5.00 13.87
C LYS A 88 -4.71 -5.66 14.57
N GLU A 89 -3.62 -5.84 13.85
CA GLU A 89 -2.47 -6.60 14.35
C GLU A 89 -1.15 -5.88 14.10
N GLU A 90 -0.34 -5.78 15.15
CA GLU A 90 1.02 -5.24 15.10
C GLU A 90 2.03 -6.29 15.57
N ARG A 91 3.14 -6.45 14.85
CA ARG A 91 4.26 -7.32 15.24
C ARG A 91 5.59 -6.58 15.10
N SER A 92 6.26 -6.38 16.22
CA SER A 92 7.63 -5.86 16.22
C SER A 92 8.64 -6.99 16.10
N ILE A 93 9.64 -6.83 15.25
CA ILE A 93 10.84 -7.69 15.17
C ILE A 93 12.05 -6.94 15.70
N ILE A 94 13.09 -7.65 16.11
CA ILE A 94 14.34 -7.07 16.62
C ILE A 94 15.31 -6.87 15.45
N ASN A 95 15.38 -7.86 14.55
CA ASN A 95 16.24 -7.86 13.38
C ASN A 95 15.48 -8.35 12.15
N GLU A 96 15.84 -7.83 10.99
CA GLU A 96 15.25 -8.21 9.70
C GLU A 96 15.88 -9.49 9.15
N THR A 97 15.77 -10.58 9.91
CA THR A 97 16.20 -11.91 9.48
C THR A 97 15.01 -12.69 8.94
N GLU A 98 15.23 -13.62 8.00
CA GLU A 98 14.17 -14.50 7.50
C GLU A 98 13.44 -15.23 8.63
N ARG A 99 14.17 -15.67 9.67
CA ARG A 99 13.58 -16.36 10.83
C ARG A 99 12.60 -15.47 11.60
N GLU A 100 13.03 -14.27 11.99
CA GLU A 100 12.17 -13.35 12.76
C GLU A 100 10.95 -12.91 11.94
N ILE A 101 11.16 -12.61 10.66
CA ILE A 101 10.09 -12.23 9.74
C ILE A 101 9.11 -13.39 9.56
N LYS A 102 9.60 -14.63 9.40
CA LYS A 102 8.76 -15.83 9.26
C LYS A 102 7.87 -16.01 10.49
N VAL A 103 8.47 -15.98 11.68
CA VAL A 103 7.72 -16.11 12.94
C VAL A 103 6.66 -15.01 13.05
N ALA A 104 7.02 -13.76 12.73
CA ALA A 104 6.06 -12.66 12.74
C ALA A 104 4.90 -12.90 11.77
N ILE A 105 5.17 -13.32 10.53
CA ILE A 105 4.14 -13.68 9.55
C ILE A 105 3.27 -14.84 10.05
N GLU A 106 3.86 -15.92 10.57
CA GLU A 106 3.14 -17.09 11.09
C GLU A 106 2.14 -16.71 12.19
N THR A 107 2.46 -15.74 13.05
CA THR A 107 1.51 -15.22 14.06
C THR A 107 0.32 -14.43 13.49
N LEU A 108 0.39 -14.03 12.22
CA LEU A 108 -0.64 -13.29 11.49
C LEU A 108 -1.49 -14.18 10.58
N LEU A 109 -1.01 -15.36 10.17
CA LEU A 109 -1.69 -16.22 9.18
C LEU A 109 -3.10 -16.69 9.61
N ASN A 110 -3.33 -16.84 10.92
CA ASN A 110 -4.63 -17.26 11.46
C ASN A 110 -5.53 -16.07 11.84
N ARG A 111 -5.20 -14.85 11.39
CA ARG A 111 -5.94 -13.63 11.68
C ARG A 111 -6.74 -13.24 10.45
N ASP A 112 -7.91 -12.63 10.68
CA ASP A 112 -8.76 -12.09 9.63
C ASP A 112 -8.17 -10.76 9.11
N LEU A 113 -7.20 -10.86 8.20
CA LEU A 113 -6.46 -9.76 7.61
C LEU A 113 -6.58 -9.77 6.08
N ASP A 114 -6.86 -8.61 5.52
CA ASP A 114 -6.97 -8.36 4.08
C ASP A 114 -5.63 -8.01 3.44
N ILE A 115 -4.71 -7.44 4.23
CA ILE A 115 -3.37 -7.09 3.77
C ILE A 115 -2.39 -7.00 4.95
N VAL A 116 -1.12 -7.32 4.69
CA VAL A 116 -0.02 -7.12 5.64
C VAL A 116 0.97 -6.08 5.12
N TYR A 117 1.24 -5.06 5.94
CA TYR A 117 2.33 -4.12 5.74
C TYR A 117 3.62 -4.64 6.36
N ILE A 118 4.75 -4.46 5.68
CA ILE A 118 6.07 -4.82 6.22
C ILE A 118 6.99 -3.63 6.03
N LEU A 119 7.45 -3.03 7.13
CA LEU A 119 8.43 -1.95 7.11
C LEU A 119 9.81 -2.56 7.21
N LEU A 120 10.63 -2.33 6.17
CA LEU A 120 12.00 -2.79 6.11
C LEU A 120 12.97 -1.63 5.97
N ASN A 121 14.19 -1.76 6.50
CA ASN A 121 15.27 -0.82 6.18
C ASN A 121 15.75 -1.01 4.74
N SER A 122 16.19 0.09 4.14
CA SER A 122 16.67 0.17 2.77
C SER A 122 17.86 -0.76 2.51
N ILE A 123 18.76 -0.90 3.48
CA ILE A 123 19.93 -1.80 3.39
C ILE A 123 19.48 -3.25 3.20
N VAL A 124 18.51 -3.70 4.00
CA VAL A 124 18.00 -5.08 3.92
C VAL A 124 17.14 -5.29 2.68
N TYR A 125 16.43 -4.24 2.24
CA TYR A 125 15.72 -4.25 0.96
C TYR A 125 16.66 -4.39 -0.24
N ILE A 126 17.84 -3.75 -0.22
CA ILE A 126 18.78 -3.68 -1.35
C ILE A 126 19.84 -4.79 -1.36
N LEU A 127 20.36 -5.22 -0.20
CA LEU A 127 21.60 -6.02 -0.11
C LEU A 127 21.49 -7.51 -0.50
N LEU A 128 20.42 -7.95 -1.15
CA LEU A 128 20.26 -9.37 -1.51
C LEU A 128 20.50 -9.66 -2.99
N ASN A 129 21.61 -9.12 -3.51
CA ASN A 129 22.17 -9.50 -4.80
C ASN A 129 23.29 -10.56 -4.70
N SER A 130 23.56 -11.13 -3.52
CA SER A 130 24.60 -12.15 -3.33
C SER A 130 24.01 -13.44 -2.72
N HIS A 131 23.68 -14.39 -3.60
CA HIS A 131 23.48 -15.83 -3.31
C HIS A 131 22.38 -16.27 -2.30
N LYS A 132 21.61 -15.37 -1.69
CA LYS A 132 20.44 -15.68 -0.86
C LYS A 132 19.16 -15.09 -1.47
N THR A 133 18.03 -15.76 -1.26
CA THR A 133 16.71 -15.21 -1.64
C THR A 133 16.54 -13.83 -1.00
N PRO A 134 16.24 -12.78 -1.77
CA PRO A 134 15.94 -11.47 -1.19
C PRO A 134 14.82 -11.58 -0.16
N ILE A 135 14.97 -10.94 1.01
CA ILE A 135 13.99 -10.91 2.09
C ILE A 135 12.65 -10.41 1.57
N TYR A 136 12.69 -9.43 0.65
CA TYR A 136 11.53 -9.01 -0.12
C TYR A 136 10.82 -10.19 -0.81
N SER A 137 11.55 -10.99 -1.59
CA SER A 137 11.03 -12.16 -2.28
C SER A 137 10.55 -13.23 -1.31
N PHE A 138 11.28 -13.46 -0.21
CA PHE A 138 10.89 -14.38 0.86
C PHE A 138 9.53 -14.01 1.48
N ILE A 139 9.37 -12.75 1.90
CA ILE A 139 8.11 -12.20 2.43
C ILE A 139 6.99 -12.39 1.42
N LYS A 140 7.24 -12.01 0.16
CA LYS A 140 6.26 -12.11 -0.93
C LYS A 140 5.82 -13.54 -1.14
N THR A 141 6.75 -14.50 -1.22
CA THR A 141 6.45 -15.91 -1.40
C THR A 141 5.57 -16.46 -0.28
N ILE A 142 5.92 -16.19 0.99
CA ILE A 142 5.16 -16.74 2.12
C ILE A 142 3.74 -16.16 2.16
N LEU A 143 3.59 -14.84 2.05
CA LEU A 143 2.28 -14.20 2.14
C LEU A 143 1.39 -14.57 0.94
N LEU A 144 1.95 -14.60 -0.27
CA LEU A 144 1.22 -15.05 -1.48
C LEU A 144 0.82 -16.52 -1.39
N ALA A 145 1.69 -17.40 -0.87
CA ALA A 145 1.36 -18.82 -0.68
C ALA A 145 0.20 -19.04 0.30
N ASN A 146 -0.05 -18.07 1.19
CA ASN A 146 -1.17 -18.08 2.13
C ASN A 146 -2.35 -17.21 1.66
N GLY A 147 -2.33 -16.71 0.43
CA GLY A 147 -3.41 -15.89 -0.13
C GLY A 147 -3.56 -14.50 0.49
N ILE A 148 -2.56 -14.01 1.22
CA ILE A 148 -2.60 -12.71 1.90
C ILE A 148 -1.81 -11.69 1.08
N PRO A 149 -2.46 -10.64 0.53
CA PRO A 149 -1.77 -9.53 -0.11
C PRO A 149 -0.79 -8.84 0.84
N SER A 150 0.26 -8.23 0.28
CA SER A 150 1.25 -7.53 1.08
C SER A 150 1.76 -6.24 0.46
N GLN A 151 2.11 -5.29 1.32
CA GLN A 151 2.73 -4.03 0.96
C GLN A 151 4.02 -3.85 1.76
N VAL A 152 5.15 -4.06 1.09
CA VAL A 152 6.47 -3.79 1.67
C VAL A 152 6.76 -2.30 1.49
N VAL A 153 7.24 -1.66 2.55
CA VAL A 153 7.57 -0.24 2.61
C VAL A 153 8.99 -0.09 3.13
N ILE A 154 9.79 0.71 2.44
CA ILE A 154 11.14 1.06 2.91
C ILE A 154 10.98 2.14 3.99
N ASP A 155 11.39 1.82 5.21
CA ASP A 155 11.16 2.61 6.42
C ASP A 155 11.69 4.05 6.28
N GLU A 156 12.87 4.21 5.71
CA GLU A 156 13.54 5.51 5.54
C GLU A 156 12.78 6.42 4.59
N LYS A 157 11.99 5.89 3.66
CA LYS A 157 11.17 6.71 2.76
C LYS A 157 10.08 7.48 3.50
N LEU A 158 9.64 6.99 4.66
CA LEU A 158 8.64 7.67 5.48
C LEU A 158 9.22 8.82 6.32
N GLN A 159 10.54 8.99 6.37
CA GLN A 159 11.18 10.00 7.22
C GLN A 159 10.99 11.42 6.68
N ASN A 160 10.90 11.60 5.36
CA ASN A 160 10.83 12.93 4.74
C ASN A 160 9.38 13.46 4.73
N PRO A 161 9.02 14.47 5.55
CA PRO A 161 7.65 14.99 5.63
C PRO A 161 7.16 15.63 4.33
N LYS A 162 8.05 16.14 3.47
CA LYS A 162 7.64 16.74 2.20
C LYS A 162 7.23 15.69 1.16
N GLN A 163 7.84 14.50 1.24
CA GLN A 163 7.58 13.39 0.30
C GLN A 163 6.54 12.40 0.84
N ARG A 164 6.47 12.26 2.16
CA ARG A 164 5.66 11.24 2.83
C ARG A 164 4.18 11.25 2.40
N PRO A 165 3.49 12.39 2.27
CA PRO A 165 2.10 12.35 1.79
C PRO A 165 1.94 11.76 0.38
N TRP A 166 2.96 11.85 -0.48
CA TRP A 166 2.92 11.31 -1.86
C TRP A 166 3.11 9.80 -1.79
N ILE A 167 3.98 9.37 -0.89
CA ILE A 167 4.25 7.96 -0.60
C ILE A 167 3.01 7.31 0.00
N LEU A 168 2.36 7.95 0.98
CA LEU A 168 1.14 7.47 1.62
C LEU A 168 -0.01 7.34 0.62
N GLU A 169 -0.23 8.33 -0.24
CA GLU A 169 -1.26 8.29 -1.28
C GLU A 169 -1.02 7.12 -2.26
N ASN A 170 0.22 6.89 -2.68
CA ASN A 170 0.58 5.76 -3.53
C ASN A 170 0.46 4.40 -2.83
N ILE A 171 0.82 4.32 -1.54
CA ILE A 171 0.61 3.12 -0.72
C ILE A 171 -0.88 2.83 -0.61
N ALA A 172 -1.71 3.85 -0.38
CA ALA A 172 -3.15 3.71 -0.27
C ALA A 172 -3.77 3.21 -1.58
N LEU A 173 -3.37 3.79 -2.72
CA LEU A 173 -3.75 3.30 -4.06
C LEU A 173 -3.39 1.82 -4.27
N ALA A 174 -2.14 1.44 -3.99
CA ALA A 174 -1.69 0.07 -4.14
C ALA A 174 -2.37 -0.90 -3.17
N THR A 175 -2.73 -0.42 -1.97
CA THR A 175 -3.46 -1.21 -0.97
C THR A 175 -4.86 -1.53 -1.47
N TYR A 176 -5.62 -0.52 -1.88
CA TYR A 176 -6.98 -0.71 -2.38
C TYR A 176 -7.00 -1.72 -3.54
N ALA A 177 -6.14 -1.52 -4.54
CA ALA A 177 -6.05 -2.41 -5.70
C ALA A 177 -5.60 -3.86 -5.38
N LYS A 178 -4.90 -4.08 -4.27
CA LYS A 178 -4.44 -5.42 -3.85
C LYS A 178 -5.50 -6.20 -3.09
N VAL A 179 -6.38 -5.50 -2.38
CA VAL A 179 -7.42 -6.13 -1.57
C VAL A 179 -8.56 -6.66 -2.45
N GLY A 180 -8.75 -6.08 -3.65
CA GLY A 180 -9.73 -6.53 -4.63
C GLY A 180 -10.90 -5.59 -4.68
#